data_AF-A0A953IEJ0-F1
#
_entry.id   AF-A0A953IEJ0-F1
#
_cell.length_a   1.000
_cell.length_b   1.000
_cell.length_c   1.000
_cell.angle_alpha   90.00
_cell.angle_beta   90.00
_cell.angle_gamma   90.00
#
_symmetry.space_group_name_H-M   'P 1'
#
loop_
_entity.id
_entity.type
_entity.pdbx_description
1 polymer ?
#
loop_
_entity_poly.entity_id
_entity_poly.type
_entity_poly.pdbx_seq_one_letter_code
_entity_poly.pdbx_strand_id
1 'polypeptide(L)'
;FKRAGVTPVREVAEFAIDPAETWNPGDQIKVSIFAEKEWVDAVGISKGKGFQGVVKRHGFAGGRASHGSMFHRAPGSIGGSSNPSRVFPGMKSSGRMGGARVTTKNLLVVKVDEEKNLIYLRGAVPGARNGYVALKRAKRG
;
A
#
# COMPACT_ATOMS: atom_id res chain seq x y z
N PHE A 1 -8.21 15.78 -20.93
CA PHE A 1 -8.16 17.23 -20.64
C PHE A 1 -8.95 18.05 -21.65
N LYS A 2 -8.44 18.30 -22.87
CA LYS A 2 -9.13 19.14 -23.89
C LYS A 2 -10.60 18.77 -24.16
N ARG A 3 -10.91 17.48 -24.35
CA ARG A 3 -12.30 17.01 -24.57
C ARG A 3 -13.22 17.24 -23.37
N ALA A 4 -12.69 17.13 -22.16
CA ALA A 4 -13.43 17.31 -20.92
C ALA A 4 -13.42 18.77 -20.43
N GLY A 5 -12.75 19.70 -21.13
CA GLY A 5 -12.64 21.10 -20.70
C GLY A 5 -11.83 21.36 -19.43
N VAL A 6 -11.15 20.35 -18.87
CA VAL A 6 -10.43 20.46 -17.59
C VAL A 6 -8.93 20.69 -17.73
N THR A 7 -8.36 21.42 -16.77
CA THR A 7 -6.92 21.68 -16.65
C THR A 7 -6.13 20.37 -16.49
N PRO A 8 -4.95 20.23 -17.15
CA PRO A 8 -4.07 19.08 -16.93
C PRO A 8 -3.68 18.92 -15.46
N VAL A 9 -3.75 17.69 -14.95
CA VAL A 9 -3.33 17.33 -13.59
C VAL A 9 -2.14 16.38 -13.61
N ARG A 10 -1.42 16.28 -12.48
CA ARG A 10 -0.20 15.47 -12.38
C ARG A 10 -0.46 13.96 -12.33
N GLU A 11 -1.58 13.53 -11.75
CA GLU A 11 -1.96 12.12 -11.62
C GLU A 11 -3.42 11.92 -12.00
N VAL A 12 -3.71 10.78 -12.62
CA VAL A 12 -5.07 10.36 -12.96
C VAL A 12 -5.33 9.03 -12.26
N ALA A 13 -6.46 8.93 -11.57
CA ALA A 13 -6.87 7.74 -10.86
C ALA A 13 -8.36 7.48 -11.05
N GLU A 14 -8.74 6.20 -11.02
CA GLU A 14 -10.12 5.77 -11.17
C GLU A 14 -10.69 5.28 -9.83
N PHE A 15 -11.94 5.64 -9.60
CA PHE A 15 -12.73 5.22 -8.45
C PHE A 15 -14.00 4.54 -8.94
N ALA A 16 -14.35 3.43 -8.30
CA ALA A 16 -15.64 2.81 -8.53
C ALA A 16 -16.69 3.63 -7.79
N ILE A 17 -17.73 4.05 -8.51
CA ILE A 17 -18.87 4.80 -8.00
C ILE A 17 -20.09 3.88 -7.95
N ASP A 18 -21.06 4.23 -7.11
CA ASP A 18 -22.38 3.59 -7.15
C ASP A 18 -23.10 4.02 -8.45
N PRO A 19 -23.77 3.12 -9.18
CA PRO A 19 -24.54 3.47 -10.38
C PRO A 19 -25.60 4.56 -10.15
N ALA A 20 -26.07 4.77 -8.91
CA ALA A 20 -27.00 5.83 -8.57
C ALA A 20 -26.36 7.23 -8.52
N GLU A 21 -25.04 7.32 -8.39
CA GLU A 21 -24.33 8.60 -8.37
C GLU A 21 -23.97 9.05 -9.78
N THR A 22 -24.39 10.27 -10.14
CA THR A 22 -24.05 10.87 -11.43
C THR A 22 -23.03 11.99 -11.21
N TRP A 23 -21.89 11.90 -11.90
CA TRP A 23 -20.81 12.89 -11.85
C TRP A 23 -20.53 13.41 -13.25
N ASN A 24 -20.37 14.73 -13.38
CA ASN A 24 -20.08 15.37 -14.65
C ASN A 24 -18.57 15.65 -14.81
N PRO A 25 -18.03 15.60 -16.04
CA PRO A 25 -16.66 16.03 -16.29
C PRO A 25 -16.46 17.49 -15.88
N GLY A 26 -15.52 17.75 -14.96
CA GLY A 26 -15.22 19.09 -14.45
C GLY A 26 -15.64 19.33 -13.01
N ASP A 27 -16.44 18.43 -12.43
CA ASP A 27 -16.83 18.53 -11.02
C ASP A 27 -15.61 18.48 -10.10
N GLN A 28 -15.57 19.40 -9.13
CA GLN A 28 -14.49 19.46 -8.14
C GLN A 28 -14.88 18.71 -6.87
N ILE A 29 -14.08 17.71 -6.52
CA ILE A 29 -14.24 16.94 -5.29
C ILE A 29 -13.30 17.51 -4.22
N LYS A 30 -13.87 18.05 -3.13
CA LYS A 30 -13.13 18.59 -1.97
C LYS A 30 -13.13 17.60 -0.80
N VAL A 31 -12.35 17.89 0.26
CA VAL A 31 -12.34 17.03 1.47
C VAL A 31 -13.67 16.94 2.20
N SER A 32 -14.61 17.84 1.92
CA SER A 32 -15.95 17.88 2.54
C SER A 32 -16.82 16.65 2.26
N ILE A 33 -16.40 15.77 1.35
CA ILE A 33 -17.04 14.46 1.13
C ILE A 33 -16.87 13.50 2.32
N PHE A 34 -15.89 13.76 3.20
CA PHE A 34 -15.60 12.95 4.38
C PHE A 34 -16.13 13.63 5.63
N ALA A 35 -16.63 12.83 6.58
CA ALA A 35 -17.05 13.31 7.88
C ALA A 35 -16.04 12.96 8.98
N GLU A 36 -16.02 13.76 10.06
CA GLU A 36 -15.29 13.38 11.27
C GLU A 36 -15.87 12.07 11.86
N LYS A 37 -14.99 11.24 12.43
CA LYS A 37 -15.30 9.91 12.96
C LYS A 37 -15.73 8.87 11.91
N GLU A 38 -15.63 9.17 10.62
CA GLU A 38 -15.78 8.19 9.54
C GLU A 38 -14.55 7.26 9.46
N TRP A 39 -14.75 6.03 8.95
CA TRP A 39 -13.69 5.07 8.69
C TRP A 39 -13.34 5.01 7.21
N VAL A 40 -12.05 5.13 6.90
CA VAL A 40 -11.53 5.16 5.53
C VAL A 40 -10.38 4.18 5.32
N ASP A 41 -10.25 3.70 4.10
CA ASP A 41 -9.11 2.91 3.62
C ASP A 41 -8.16 3.82 2.83
N ALA A 42 -6.86 3.80 3.19
CA ALA A 42 -5.82 4.55 2.49
C ALA A 42 -5.00 3.64 1.59
N VAL A 43 -5.03 3.91 0.28
CA VAL A 43 -4.32 3.15 -0.75
C VAL A 43 -3.17 4.00 -1.28
N GLY A 44 -1.95 3.48 -1.23
CA GLY A 44 -0.78 4.19 -1.71
C GLY A 44 0.36 3.27 -2.12
N ILE A 45 1.41 3.85 -2.69
CA ILE A 45 2.63 3.11 -3.02
C ILE A 45 3.55 3.13 -1.80
N SER A 46 3.82 1.94 -1.24
CA SER A 46 4.71 1.78 -0.08
C SER A 46 6.14 2.26 -0.38
N LYS A 47 6.85 2.76 0.65
CA LYS A 47 8.26 3.15 0.53
C LYS A 47 9.10 1.98 -0.01
N GLY A 48 9.85 2.24 -1.07
CA GLY A 48 10.80 1.27 -1.63
C GLY A 48 11.95 1.00 -0.66
N LYS A 49 12.34 -0.27 -0.54
CA LYS A 49 13.50 -0.71 0.26
C LYS A 49 14.57 -1.36 -0.61
N GLY A 50 14.45 -1.36 -1.94
CA GLY A 50 15.41 -2.02 -2.85
C GLY A 50 15.37 -3.55 -2.76
N PHE A 51 16.47 -4.21 -3.15
CA PHE A 51 16.64 -5.65 -3.00
C PHE A 51 16.88 -6.01 -1.53
N GLN A 52 16.08 -6.93 -0.99
CA GLN A 52 16.14 -7.33 0.41
C GLN A 52 16.31 -8.84 0.54
N GLY A 53 17.14 -9.23 1.50
CA GLY A 53 17.31 -10.62 1.90
C GLY A 53 16.07 -11.17 2.62
N VAL A 54 16.00 -12.49 2.74
CA VAL A 54 14.84 -13.22 3.31
C VAL A 54 14.52 -12.84 4.75
N VAL A 55 15.52 -12.51 5.56
CA VAL A 55 15.32 -12.08 6.95
C VAL A 55 14.47 -10.81 7.01
N LYS A 56 14.85 -9.76 6.25
CA LYS A 56 14.13 -8.48 6.27
C LYS A 56 12.84 -8.51 5.46
N ARG A 57 12.82 -9.26 4.35
CA ARG A 57 11.64 -9.33 3.45
C ARG A 57 10.53 -10.21 4.00
N HIS A 58 10.88 -11.30 4.68
CA HIS A 58 9.94 -12.35 5.08
C HIS A 58 10.01 -12.76 6.56
N GLY A 59 10.89 -12.15 7.36
CA GLY A 59 11.00 -12.44 8.80
C GLY A 59 11.68 -13.77 9.13
N PHE A 60 12.53 -14.29 8.24
CA PHE A 60 13.24 -15.55 8.49
C PHE A 60 14.22 -15.39 9.67
N ALA A 61 14.31 -16.39 10.54
CA ALA A 61 15.18 -16.36 11.72
C ALA A 61 16.68 -16.46 11.37
N GLY A 62 17.02 -17.19 10.31
CA GLY A 62 18.40 -17.46 9.91
C GLY A 62 19.07 -18.56 10.77
N GLY A 63 20.38 -18.70 10.63
CA GLY A 63 21.20 -19.64 11.40
C GLY A 63 21.72 -19.10 12.72
N ARG A 64 22.21 -19.99 13.58
CA ARG A 64 22.89 -19.62 14.82
C ARG A 64 24.05 -18.66 14.53
N ALA A 65 24.31 -17.71 15.43
CA ALA A 65 25.43 -16.77 15.27
C ALA A 65 26.79 -17.38 15.66
N SER A 66 26.79 -18.41 16.50
CA SER A 66 27.98 -19.07 17.04
C SER A 66 28.00 -20.58 16.70
N HIS A 67 28.93 -21.33 17.30
CA HIS A 67 29.11 -22.78 17.14
C HIS A 67 29.36 -23.21 15.68
N GLY A 68 30.23 -22.49 14.97
CA GLY A 68 30.70 -22.87 13.63
C GLY A 68 29.68 -22.70 12.50
N SER A 69 28.56 -22.01 12.74
CA SER A 69 27.57 -21.73 11.70
C SER A 69 28.13 -20.78 10.63
N MET A 70 27.93 -21.11 9.36
CA MET A 70 28.21 -20.24 8.21
C MET A 70 26.93 -19.72 7.52
N PHE A 71 25.75 -19.96 8.12
CA PHE A 71 24.45 -19.73 7.48
C PHE A 71 23.58 -18.67 8.18
N HIS A 72 24.20 -17.70 8.86
CA HIS A 72 23.50 -16.74 9.74
C HIS A 72 22.27 -16.05 9.12
N ARG A 73 22.32 -15.67 7.83
CA ARG A 73 21.24 -14.96 7.14
C ARG A 73 20.76 -15.65 5.86
N ALA A 74 21.20 -16.89 5.65
CA ALA A 74 20.82 -17.69 4.49
C ALA A 74 19.35 -18.19 4.63
N PRO A 75 18.67 -18.50 3.51
CA PRO A 75 17.28 -18.96 3.53
C PRO A 75 17.06 -20.35 4.12
N GLY A 76 18.11 -21.16 4.26
CA GLY A 76 17.98 -22.58 4.59
C GLY A 76 17.52 -23.41 3.39
N SER A 77 16.83 -24.52 3.65
CA SER A 77 16.28 -25.36 2.58
C SER A 77 15.14 -24.66 1.83
N ILE A 78 15.08 -24.87 0.52
CA ILE A 78 14.08 -24.29 -0.39
C ILE A 78 13.17 -25.34 -1.05
N GLY A 79 13.31 -26.62 -0.68
CA GLY A 79 12.55 -27.71 -1.30
C GLY A 79 12.84 -29.08 -0.73
N GLY A 80 12.06 -30.07 -1.20
CA GLY A 80 12.30 -31.48 -0.94
C GLY A 80 13.32 -32.10 -1.90
N SER A 81 13.82 -33.29 -1.57
CA SER A 81 14.70 -34.10 -2.42
C SER A 81 13.88 -34.78 -3.55
N SER A 82 13.88 -36.12 -3.64
CA SER A 82 13.37 -36.90 -4.77
C SER A 82 11.93 -36.61 -5.20
N ASN A 83 11.00 -36.42 -4.27
CA ASN A 83 9.64 -35.99 -4.56
C ASN A 83 9.36 -34.70 -3.77
N PRO A 84 9.17 -33.52 -4.40
CA PRO A 84 8.88 -33.27 -5.83
C PRO A 84 10.09 -32.85 -6.71
N SER A 85 11.33 -32.90 -6.21
CA SER A 85 12.56 -32.49 -6.93
C SER A 85 12.51 -31.10 -7.60
N ARG A 86 11.69 -30.18 -7.06
CA ARG A 86 11.56 -28.82 -7.57
C ARG A 86 11.19 -27.83 -6.47
N VAL A 87 11.45 -26.55 -6.72
CA VAL A 87 10.98 -25.45 -5.89
C VAL A 87 9.56 -25.07 -6.31
N PHE A 88 8.64 -24.96 -5.35
CA PHE A 88 7.26 -24.56 -5.65
C PHE A 88 7.15 -23.06 -6.00
N PRO A 89 6.25 -22.68 -6.92
CA PRO A 89 5.93 -21.27 -7.16
C PRO A 89 5.49 -20.57 -5.87
N GLY A 90 5.90 -19.32 -5.69
CA GLY A 90 5.61 -18.55 -4.48
C GLY A 90 6.53 -18.85 -3.28
N MET A 91 7.54 -19.71 -3.44
CA MET A 91 8.59 -19.90 -2.42
C MET A 91 9.22 -18.55 -2.04
N LYS A 92 9.27 -18.28 -0.74
CA LYS A 92 9.78 -17.02 -0.19
C LYS A 92 11.30 -16.95 -0.40
N SER A 93 11.75 -15.94 -1.12
CA SER A 93 13.17 -15.73 -1.45
C SER A 93 13.55 -14.25 -1.35
N SER A 94 14.84 -13.93 -1.50
CA SER A 94 15.30 -12.54 -1.59
C SER A 94 14.71 -11.84 -2.83
N GLY A 95 14.55 -10.53 -2.76
CA GLY A 95 14.00 -9.77 -3.89
C GLY A 95 13.62 -8.35 -3.53
N ARG A 96 13.03 -7.64 -4.49
CA ARG A 96 12.56 -6.26 -4.29
C ARG A 96 11.50 -6.22 -3.19
N MET A 97 11.65 -5.29 -2.25
CA MET A 97 10.70 -5.03 -1.16
C MET A 97 10.22 -3.57 -1.20
N GLY A 98 8.93 -3.35 -0.98
CA GLY A 98 8.31 -2.03 -1.08
C GLY A 98 8.13 -1.57 -2.53
N GLY A 99 7.63 -0.35 -2.73
CA GLY A 99 7.26 0.15 -4.05
C GLY A 99 6.04 -0.55 -4.64
N ALA A 100 5.29 -1.30 -3.83
CA ALA A 100 4.06 -1.97 -4.20
C ALA A 100 2.86 -1.15 -3.71
N ARG A 101 1.72 -1.31 -4.40
CA ARG A 101 0.42 -0.77 -3.98
C ARG A 101 -0.06 -1.50 -2.72
N VAL A 102 -0.22 -0.76 -1.63
CA VAL A 102 -0.65 -1.28 -0.32
C VAL A 102 -1.87 -0.49 0.14
N THR A 103 -2.81 -1.17 0.79
CA THR A 103 -3.97 -0.55 1.42
C THR A 103 -3.84 -0.70 2.93
N THR A 104 -3.85 0.42 3.64
CA THR A 104 -4.05 0.43 5.10
C THR A 104 -5.53 0.61 5.35
N LYS A 105 -6.13 -0.34 6.04
CA LYS A 105 -7.58 -0.40 6.25
C LYS A 105 -7.98 0.27 7.55
N ASN A 106 -9.23 0.74 7.61
CA ASN A 106 -9.89 1.20 8.83
C ASN A 106 -9.09 2.28 9.57
N LEU A 107 -8.70 3.34 8.85
CA LEU A 107 -8.16 4.55 9.45
C LEU A 107 -9.33 5.45 9.86
N LEU A 108 -9.26 6.00 11.07
CA LEU A 108 -10.28 6.92 11.58
C LEU A 108 -9.99 8.35 11.10
N VAL A 109 -11.00 9.02 10.55
CA VAL A 109 -10.94 10.46 10.26
C VAL A 109 -11.10 11.22 11.58
N VAL A 110 -10.05 11.92 11.98
CA VAL A 110 -10.01 12.66 13.26
C VAL A 110 -10.56 14.07 13.09
N LYS A 111 -10.20 14.72 11.97
CA LYS A 111 -10.57 16.11 11.68
C LYS A 111 -10.59 16.33 10.18
N VAL A 112 -11.51 17.19 9.74
CA VAL A 112 -11.61 17.69 8.36
C VAL A 112 -11.51 19.22 8.42
N ASP A 113 -10.62 19.80 7.62
CA ASP A 113 -10.44 21.25 7.50
C ASP A 113 -10.71 21.65 6.05
N GLU A 114 -11.93 22.14 5.80
CA GLU A 114 -12.42 22.45 4.45
C GLU A 114 -11.75 23.68 3.85
N GLU A 115 -11.42 24.68 4.67
CA GLU A 115 -10.77 25.92 4.22
C GLU A 115 -9.39 25.63 3.64
N LYS A 116 -8.63 24.75 4.30
CA LYS A 116 -7.28 24.37 3.86
C LYS A 116 -7.27 23.11 2.99
N ASN A 117 -8.42 22.48 2.78
CA ASN A 117 -8.58 21.22 2.07
C ASN A 117 -7.66 20.11 2.65
N LEU A 118 -7.65 19.98 3.99
CA LEU A 118 -6.83 19.01 4.73
C LEU A 118 -7.70 17.97 5.43
N ILE A 119 -7.19 16.73 5.50
CA ILE A 119 -7.80 15.63 6.25
C ILE A 119 -6.77 15.02 7.21
N TYR A 120 -7.19 14.80 8.45
CA TYR A 120 -6.35 14.23 9.50
C TYR A 120 -6.80 12.80 9.80
N LEU A 121 -5.90 11.84 9.62
CA LEU A 121 -6.18 10.41 9.84
C LEU A 121 -5.42 9.89 11.06
N ARG A 122 -6.09 9.05 11.87
CA ARG A 122 -5.44 8.34 12.96
C ARG A 122 -4.77 7.08 12.44
N GLY A 123 -3.46 7.13 12.26
CA GLY A 123 -2.64 5.97 11.92
C GLY A 123 -1.59 6.26 10.84
N ALA A 124 -0.90 5.22 10.40
CA ALA A 124 0.11 5.32 9.37
C ALA A 124 -0.52 5.20 7.97
N VAL A 125 -0.08 6.06 7.05
CA VAL A 125 -0.49 6.04 5.64
C VAL A 125 0.64 5.43 4.80
N PRO A 126 0.33 4.58 3.82
CA PRO A 126 1.35 3.95 2.99
C PRO A 126 2.02 4.97 2.07
N GLY A 127 3.35 5.08 2.17
CA GLY A 127 4.17 5.83 1.22
C GLY A 127 5.15 6.81 1.87
N ALA A 128 5.84 7.57 1.03
CA ALA A 128 6.72 8.64 1.47
C ALA A 128 5.95 9.95 1.63
N ARG A 129 6.57 10.93 2.31
CA ARG A 129 6.05 12.29 2.37
C ARG A 129 5.89 12.83 0.95
N ASN A 130 4.81 13.56 0.69
CA ASN A 130 4.43 14.09 -0.63
C ASN A 130 4.13 13.00 -1.68
N GLY A 131 3.90 11.75 -1.26
CA GLY A 131 3.38 10.69 -2.12
C GLY A 131 1.87 10.79 -2.28
N TYR A 132 1.36 10.26 -3.39
CA TYR A 132 -0.08 10.18 -3.64
C TYR A 132 -0.71 9.04 -2.88
N VAL A 133 -1.90 9.33 -2.34
CA VAL A 133 -2.71 8.38 -1.57
C VAL A 133 -4.15 8.54 -2.01
N ALA A 134 -4.76 7.45 -2.43
CA ALA A 134 -6.18 7.39 -2.71
C ALA A 134 -6.91 6.98 -1.43
N LEU A 135 -7.84 7.81 -0.97
CA LEU A 135 -8.75 7.50 0.13
C LEU A 135 -10.04 6.92 -0.44
N LYS A 136 -10.57 5.89 0.22
CA LYS A 136 -11.84 5.26 -0.10
C LYS A 136 -12.63 5.08 1.19
N ARG A 137 -13.95 5.08 1.12
CA ARG A 137 -14.78 4.61 2.24
C ARG A 137 -14.38 3.17 2.60
N ALA A 138 -14.27 2.90 3.90
CA ALA A 138 -13.89 1.57 4.36
C ALA A 138 -14.95 0.55 3.92
N LYS A 139 -14.52 -0.56 3.30
CA LYS A 139 -15.45 -1.64 2.90
C LYS A 139 -15.93 -2.48 4.09
N ARG A 140 -15.29 -2.36 5.24
CA ARG A 140 -15.51 -3.19 6.43
C ARG A 140 -15.21 -2.36 7.68
N GLY A 141 -16.19 -1.64 8.18
CA GLY A 141 -16.15 -0.80 9.38
C GLY A 141 -17.54 -0.60 9.93
#